data_AF-A0A9N7PIS8-F1
#
_entry.id   AF-A0A9N7PIS8-F1
#
_cell.length_a   1.000
_cell.length_b   1.000
_cell.length_c   1.000
_cell.angle_alpha   90.00
_cell.angle_beta   90.00
_cell.angle_gamma   90.00
#
_symmetry.space_group_name_H-M   'P 1'
#
loop_
_entity.id
_entity.type
_entity.pdbx_description
1 polymer ?
#
loop_
_entity_poly.entity_id
_entity_poly.type
_entity_poly.pdbx_seq_one_letter_code
_entity_poly.pdbx_strand_id
1 'polypeptide(L)'
;MNFSVEYESIKDSIVYSFEEYVEEDGFTAPQAAAKTFEEEWRRLNYNMFTKTTYYICTAIECFKLKEIPDFIYDKLDMYINCTDFEDDIKKQDIEQLLQDIRECKELMELKNYKIIESSYGAKSRIEYILSLKP
;
A
#
# COMPACT_ATOMS: atom_id res chain seq x y z
N MET A 1 -22.08 6.80 5.33
CA MET A 1 -21.60 6.50 3.96
C MET A 1 -21.37 5.01 3.92
N ASN A 2 -22.09 4.27 3.07
CA ASN A 2 -21.70 2.88 2.76
C ASN A 2 -20.48 2.98 1.86
N PHE A 3 -19.29 2.70 2.40
CA PHE A 3 -18.12 2.48 1.57
C PHE A 3 -18.29 1.12 0.92
N SER A 4 -18.55 1.07 -0.39
CA SER A 4 -18.35 -0.18 -1.12
C SER A 4 -16.86 -0.33 -1.33
N VAL A 5 -16.31 -1.39 -0.74
CA VAL A 5 -14.91 -1.76 -0.89
C VAL A 5 -14.80 -2.51 -2.21
N GLU A 6 -14.29 -1.83 -3.24
CA GLU A 6 -14.01 -2.40 -4.55
C GLU A 6 -12.51 -2.27 -4.81
N TYR A 7 -11.88 -3.37 -5.21
CA TYR A 7 -10.43 -3.43 -5.38
C TYR A 7 -9.93 -2.37 -6.37
N GLU A 8 -10.55 -2.32 -7.56
CA GLU A 8 -10.15 -1.40 -8.63
C GLU A 8 -10.26 0.05 -8.18
N SER A 9 -11.34 0.42 -7.47
CA SER A 9 -11.49 1.77 -6.96
C SER A 9 -10.38 2.17 -5.97
N ILE A 10 -9.89 1.23 -5.17
CA ILE A 10 -8.80 1.48 -4.21
C ILE A 10 -7.47 1.56 -4.96
N LYS A 11 -7.21 0.61 -5.87
CA LYS A 11 -5.99 0.57 -6.68
C LYS A 11 -5.85 1.83 -7.52
N ASP A 12 -6.88 2.21 -8.26
CA ASP A 12 -6.90 3.44 -9.06
C ASP A 12 -6.60 4.65 -8.19
N SER A 13 -7.26 4.77 -7.03
CA SER A 13 -7.02 5.88 -6.09
C SER A 13 -5.56 5.93 -5.63
N ILE A 14 -4.93 4.78 -5.37
CA ILE A 14 -3.52 4.72 -4.96
C ILE A 14 -2.60 5.11 -6.11
N VAL A 15 -2.78 4.49 -7.28
CA VAL A 15 -1.92 4.69 -8.45
C VAL A 15 -1.98 6.15 -8.88
N TYR A 16 -3.18 6.71 -9.06
CA TYR A 16 -3.34 8.10 -9.49
C TYR A 16 -2.72 9.09 -8.50
N SER A 17 -3.00 8.96 -7.20
CA SER A 17 -2.42 9.87 -6.20
C SER A 17 -0.90 9.71 -6.10
N PHE A 18 -0.39 8.48 -6.18
CA PHE A 18 1.03 8.22 -6.10
C PHE A 18 1.79 8.79 -7.32
N GLU A 19 1.26 8.57 -8.54
CA GLU A 19 1.79 9.13 -9.78
C GLU A 19 1.76 10.66 -9.73
N GLU A 20 0.66 11.28 -9.29
CA GLU A 20 0.56 12.73 -9.12
C GLU A 20 1.63 13.27 -8.17
N TYR A 21 1.83 12.66 -7.00
CA TYR A 21 2.86 13.12 -6.06
C TYR A 21 4.27 13.01 -6.64
N VAL A 22 4.57 11.97 -7.42
CA VAL A 22 5.90 11.76 -7.99
C VAL A 22 6.15 12.67 -9.19
N GLU A 23 5.19 12.74 -10.12
CA GLU A 23 5.35 13.43 -11.39
C GLU A 23 5.11 14.94 -11.28
N GLU A 24 4.08 15.36 -10.55
CA GLU A 24 3.67 16.77 -10.44
C GLU A 24 4.30 17.46 -9.22
N ASP A 25 4.31 16.80 -8.05
CA ASP A 25 4.85 17.38 -6.81
C ASP A 25 6.36 17.12 -6.62
N GLY A 26 6.95 16.24 -7.44
CA GLY A 26 8.38 15.89 -7.38
C GLY A 26 8.77 15.10 -6.12
N PHE A 27 7.82 14.36 -5.53
CA PHE A 27 8.07 13.55 -4.35
C PHE A 27 8.93 12.33 -4.69
N THR A 28 9.77 11.94 -3.74
CA THR A 28 10.43 10.62 -3.76
C THR A 28 9.42 9.51 -3.45
N ALA A 29 9.72 8.26 -3.81
CA ALA A 29 8.83 7.13 -3.54
C ALA A 29 8.43 7.01 -2.05
N PRO A 30 9.33 7.20 -1.06
CA PRO A 30 8.97 7.24 0.35
C PRO A 30 8.00 8.36 0.73
N GLN A 31 8.15 9.55 0.14
CA GLN A 31 7.28 10.70 0.41
C GLN A 31 5.89 10.49 -0.20
N ALA A 32 5.82 10.00 -1.44
CA ALA A 32 4.57 9.65 -2.09
C ALA A 32 3.83 8.56 -1.30
N ALA A 33 4.53 7.48 -0.93
CA ALA A 33 3.97 6.41 -0.09
C ALA A 33 3.41 6.91 1.25
N ALA A 34 4.16 7.75 1.94
CA ALA A 34 3.72 8.32 3.21
C ALA A 34 2.48 9.20 3.01
N LYS A 35 2.47 10.05 1.98
CA LYS A 35 1.37 10.95 1.66
C LYS A 35 0.09 10.18 1.31
N THR A 36 0.19 9.13 0.51
CA THR A 36 -0.95 8.22 0.21
C THR A 36 -1.57 7.67 1.49
N PHE A 37 -0.76 7.17 2.42
CA PHE A 37 -1.27 6.62 3.69
C PHE A 37 -1.86 7.70 4.61
N GLU A 38 -1.29 8.91 4.59
CA GLU A 38 -1.78 10.05 5.36
C GLU A 38 -3.11 10.60 4.88
N GLU A 39 -3.35 10.66 3.57
CA GLU A 39 -4.61 11.18 3.03
C GLU A 39 -5.74 10.16 3.11
N GLU A 40 -5.41 8.89 2.83
CA GLU A 40 -6.40 7.81 2.75
C GLU A 40 -6.54 7.03 4.07
N TRP A 41 -6.01 7.53 5.19
CA TRP A 41 -5.94 6.81 6.47
C TRP A 41 -7.26 6.20 6.94
N ARG A 42 -8.40 6.85 6.64
CA ARG A 42 -9.74 6.33 7.00
C ARG A 42 -10.12 5.11 6.17
N ARG A 43 -9.88 5.15 4.86
CA ARG A 43 -10.18 4.05 3.94
C ARG A 43 -9.20 2.90 4.10
N LEU A 44 -7.92 3.23 4.25
CA LEU A 44 -6.85 2.27 4.52
C LEU A 44 -7.20 1.38 5.71
N ASN A 45 -7.68 1.98 6.80
CA ASN A 45 -8.03 1.26 8.03
C ASN A 45 -9.46 0.73 8.06
N TYR A 46 -10.20 0.66 6.95
CA TYR A 46 -11.60 0.23 6.98
C TYR A 46 -11.79 -1.27 7.30
N ASN A 47 -10.96 -2.15 6.73
CA ASN A 47 -10.93 -3.57 7.04
C ASN A 47 -9.58 -4.20 6.63
N MET A 48 -9.42 -5.52 6.79
CA MET A 48 -8.15 -6.17 6.45
C MET A 48 -7.88 -6.17 4.95
N PHE A 49 -8.94 -6.35 4.15
CA PHE A 49 -8.87 -6.27 2.69
C PHE A 49 -8.34 -4.91 2.22
N THR A 50 -8.95 -3.79 2.63
CA THR A 50 -8.50 -2.45 2.25
C THR A 50 -7.07 -2.21 2.68
N LYS A 51 -6.73 -2.55 3.94
CA LYS A 51 -5.39 -2.33 4.47
C LYS A 51 -4.33 -3.08 3.65
N THR A 52 -4.64 -4.32 3.26
CA THR A 52 -3.75 -5.14 2.42
C THR A 52 -3.63 -4.55 1.02
N THR A 53 -4.72 -4.13 0.40
CA THR A 53 -4.70 -3.47 -0.92
C THR A 53 -3.85 -2.20 -0.92
N TYR A 54 -4.03 -1.32 0.08
CA TYR A 54 -3.20 -0.12 0.23
C TYR A 54 -1.72 -0.46 0.34
N TYR A 55 -1.37 -1.45 1.17
CA TYR A 55 0.01 -1.86 1.35
C TYR A 55 0.64 -2.43 0.08
N ILE A 56 -0.06 -3.35 -0.58
CA ILE A 56 0.47 -4.08 -1.74
C ILE A 56 0.59 -3.16 -2.94
N CYS A 57 -0.45 -2.38 -3.26
CA CYS A 57 -0.41 -1.49 -4.42
C CYS A 57 0.63 -0.38 -4.22
N THR A 58 0.71 0.25 -3.04
CA THR A 58 1.76 1.25 -2.77
C THR A 58 3.17 0.65 -2.83
N ALA A 59 3.36 -0.60 -2.36
CA ALA A 59 4.65 -1.28 -2.49
C ALA A 59 5.04 -1.52 -3.96
N ILE A 60 4.08 -1.91 -4.82
CA ILE A 60 4.31 -2.07 -6.26
C ILE A 60 4.76 -0.75 -6.90
N GLU A 61 4.08 0.36 -6.60
CA GLU A 61 4.50 1.68 -7.12
C GLU A 61 5.91 2.07 -6.67
N CYS A 62 6.25 1.80 -5.41
CA CYS A 62 7.61 1.96 -4.88
C CYS A 62 8.63 1.11 -5.67
N PHE A 63 8.31 -0.15 -5.95
CA PHE A 63 9.19 -1.03 -6.72
C PHE A 63 9.40 -0.57 -8.16
N LYS A 64 8.39 0.03 -8.83
CA LYS A 64 8.56 0.63 -10.16
C LYS A 64 9.64 1.73 -10.16
N LEU A 65 9.72 2.50 -9.08
CA LEU A 65 10.73 3.53 -8.87
C LEU A 65 12.06 3.00 -8.30
N LYS A 66 12.15 1.69 -8.05
CA LYS A 66 13.32 1.02 -7.44
C LYS A 66 13.69 1.54 -6.06
N GLU A 67 12.74 2.11 -5.34
CA GLU A 67 12.90 2.66 -4.00
C GLU A 67 11.70 2.27 -3.15
N ILE A 68 11.92 1.59 -2.02
CA ILE A 68 10.86 1.22 -1.08
C ILE A 68 11.18 1.77 0.31
N PRO A 69 10.26 2.48 0.97
CA PRO A 69 10.49 2.94 2.34
C PRO A 69 10.52 1.76 3.32
N ASP A 70 11.38 1.88 4.33
CA ASP A 70 11.52 0.90 5.41
C ASP A 70 10.19 0.60 6.12
N PHE A 71 9.32 1.60 6.36
CA PHE A 71 8.02 1.37 7.01
C PHE A 71 7.04 0.52 6.19
N ILE A 72 7.21 0.44 4.86
CA ILE A 72 6.48 -0.52 4.03
C ILE A 72 7.21 -1.85 4.07
N TYR A 73 8.51 -1.85 3.78
CA TYR A 73 9.31 -3.06 3.65
C TYR A 73 9.27 -3.94 4.92
N ASP A 74 9.43 -3.33 6.10
CA ASP A 74 9.44 -4.00 7.40
C ASP A 74 8.15 -4.76 7.70
N LYS A 75 7.03 -4.37 7.08
CA LYS A 75 5.70 -4.96 7.29
C LYS A 75 5.18 -5.74 6.08
N LEU A 76 5.90 -5.72 4.96
CA LEU A 76 5.42 -6.28 3.70
C LEU A 76 5.14 -7.78 3.81
N ASP A 77 5.95 -8.52 4.57
CA ASP A 77 5.78 -9.95 4.82
C ASP A 77 4.42 -10.31 5.43
N MET A 78 3.87 -9.43 6.29
CA MET A 78 2.54 -9.62 6.88
C MET A 78 1.44 -9.59 5.81
N TYR A 79 1.54 -8.67 4.85
CA TYR A 79 0.51 -8.43 3.86
C TYR A 79 0.59 -9.37 2.66
N ILE A 80 1.80 -9.74 2.22
CA ILE A 80 1.98 -10.70 1.12
C ILE A 80 1.55 -12.14 1.50
N ASN A 81 1.45 -12.43 2.80
CA ASN A 81 0.99 -13.71 3.32
C ASN A 81 -0.47 -13.65 3.82
N CYS A 82 -1.15 -12.52 3.64
CA CYS A 82 -2.55 -12.37 4.01
C CYS A 82 -3.46 -13.09 3.01
N THR A 83 -4.14 -14.14 3.45
CA THR A 83 -5.13 -14.89 2.65
C THR A 83 -6.54 -14.80 3.21
N ASP A 84 -6.69 -14.27 4.42
CA ASP A 84 -7.95 -14.28 5.15
C ASP A 84 -8.59 -12.90 5.04
N PHE A 85 -9.63 -12.81 4.22
CA PHE A 85 -10.42 -11.61 4.00
C PHE A 85 -11.87 -11.85 4.43
N GLU A 86 -12.60 -10.77 4.71
CA GLU A 86 -13.97 -10.83 5.15
C GLU A 86 -14.91 -11.43 4.07
N ASP A 87 -15.88 -12.26 4.48
CA ASP A 87 -16.79 -13.00 3.58
C ASP A 87 -17.69 -12.09 2.71
N ASP A 88 -17.84 -10.81 3.09
CA ASP A 88 -18.64 -9.82 2.37
C ASP A 88 -17.89 -9.14 1.21
N ILE A 89 -16.58 -9.38 1.07
CA ILE A 89 -15.80 -8.92 -0.08
C ILE A 89 -16.07 -9.81 -1.30
N LYS A 90 -16.26 -9.21 -2.47
CA LYS A 90 -16.52 -9.97 -3.70
C LYS A 90 -15.30 -10.82 -4.03
N LYS A 91 -15.53 -12.09 -4.37
CA LYS A 91 -14.46 -13.04 -4.78
C LYS A 91 -13.53 -12.49 -5.87
N GLN A 92 -14.08 -11.74 -6.82
CA GLN A 92 -13.31 -11.11 -7.89
C GLN A 92 -12.30 -10.10 -7.34
N ASP A 93 -12.68 -9.24 -6.39
CA ASP A 93 -11.80 -8.25 -5.77
C ASP A 93 -10.64 -8.95 -5.02
N ILE A 94 -10.93 -10.06 -4.35
CA ILE A 94 -9.92 -10.91 -3.68
C ILE A 94 -8.95 -11.52 -4.71
N GLU A 95 -9.46 -12.07 -5.81
CA GLU A 95 -8.63 -12.67 -6.85
C GLU A 95 -7.67 -11.67 -7.49
N GLN A 96 -8.11 -10.42 -7.68
CA GLN A 96 -7.27 -9.35 -8.19
C GLN A 96 -6.18 -8.93 -7.18
N LEU A 97 -6.53 -8.78 -5.90
CA LEU A 97 -5.54 -8.53 -4.86
C LEU A 97 -4.50 -9.66 -4.76
N LEU A 98 -4.92 -10.93 -4.86
CA LEU A 98 -4.02 -12.08 -4.87
C LEU A 98 -3.10 -12.13 -6.10
N GLN A 99 -3.50 -11.52 -7.22
CA GLN A 99 -2.63 -11.34 -8.38
C GLN A 99 -1.55 -10.30 -8.09
N ASP A 100 -1.91 -9.14 -7.54
CA ASP A 100 -0.93 -8.11 -7.15
C ASP A 100 0.00 -8.57 -6.03
N ILE A 101 -0.49 -9.38 -5.08
CA ILE A 101 0.38 -9.99 -4.06
C ILE A 101 1.45 -10.88 -4.71
N ARG A 102 1.10 -11.63 -5.75
CA ARG A 102 2.07 -12.47 -6.50
C ARG A 102 3.09 -11.60 -7.23
N GLU A 103 2.64 -10.56 -7.92
CA GLU A 103 3.53 -9.59 -8.57
C GLU A 103 4.49 -8.94 -7.55
N CYS A 104 3.96 -8.50 -6.41
CA CYS A 104 4.75 -7.90 -5.34
C CYS A 104 5.83 -8.88 -4.81
N LYS A 105 5.51 -10.16 -4.64
CA LYS A 105 6.50 -11.21 -4.28
C LYS A 105 7.59 -11.35 -5.33
N GLU A 106 7.23 -11.40 -6.61
CA GLU A 106 8.20 -11.47 -7.71
C GLU A 106 9.14 -10.26 -7.70
N LEU A 107 8.60 -9.04 -7.52
CA LEU A 107 9.38 -7.80 -7.42
C LEU A 107 10.33 -7.82 -6.21
N MET A 108 9.89 -8.35 -5.07
CA MET A 108 10.73 -8.52 -3.88
C MET A 108 11.92 -9.46 -4.15
N GLU A 109 11.69 -10.57 -4.85
CA GLU A 109 12.70 -11.58 -5.18
C GLU A 109 13.77 -11.05 -6.14
N LEU A 110 13.40 -10.16 -7.06
CA LEU A 110 14.34 -9.52 -7.99
C LEU A 110 15.40 -8.67 -7.26
N LYS A 111 15.11 -8.19 -6.04
CA LYS A 111 16.01 -7.34 -5.22
C LYS A 111 16.58 -6.14 -5.98
N ASN A 112 15.87 -5.66 -7.00
CA ASN A 112 16.28 -4.55 -7.86
C ASN A 112 15.73 -3.22 -7.33
N TYR A 113 15.93 -2.97 -6.04
CA TYR A 113 15.43 -1.79 -5.35
C TYR A 113 16.33 -1.44 -4.16
N LYS A 114 16.22 -0.20 -3.69
CA LYS A 114 16.85 0.25 -2.45
C LYS A 114 15.78 0.40 -1.37
N ILE A 115 16.11 -0.05 -0.16
CA ILE A 115 15.31 0.26 1.02
C ILE A 115 15.75 1.64 1.51
N ILE A 116 14.82 2.57 1.59
CA ILE A 116 15.06 3.94 2.02
C ILE A 116 14.64 4.07 3.48
N GLU A 117 15.60 4.42 4.33
CA GLU A 117 15.34 4.67 5.74
C GLU A 117 14.55 5.98 5.89
N SER A 118 13.38 5.88 6.52
CA SER A 118 12.53 7.05 6.76
C SER A 118 12.99 7.80 8.00
N SER A 119 12.78 9.12 8.03
CA SER A 119 12.99 9.88 9.26
C SER A 119 12.11 9.34 10.39
N TYR A 120 12.60 9.38 11.64
CA TYR A 120 11.84 8.94 12.81
C TYR A 120 10.43 9.55 12.88
N GLY A 121 10.30 10.83 12.53
CA GLY A 121 9.01 11.53 12.51
C GLY A 121 8.03 10.95 11.48
N ALA A 122 8.51 10.72 10.25
CA ALA A 122 7.70 10.12 9.19
C ALA A 122 7.30 8.67 9.55
N LYS A 123 8.26 7.86 10.00
CA LYS A 123 8.01 6.47 10.42
C LYS A 123 6.99 6.39 11.54
N SER A 124 7.15 7.21 12.59
CA SER A 124 6.22 7.25 13.74
C SER A 124 4.81 7.68 13.32
N ARG A 125 4.71 8.64 12.38
CA ARG A 125 3.42 9.12 11.88
C ARG A 125 2.67 8.03 11.11
N ILE A 126 3.37 7.31 10.24
CA ILE A 126 2.80 6.18 9.50
C ILE A 126 2.44 5.03 10.43
N GLU A 127 3.32 4.66 11.36
CA GLU A 127 3.01 3.64 12.36
C GLU A 127 1.77 3.96 13.18
N TYR A 128 1.59 5.22 13.58
CA TYR A 128 0.37 5.69 14.23
C TYR A 128 -0.86 5.48 13.34
N ILE A 129 -0.83 5.94 12.10
CA ILE A 129 -1.95 5.77 11.15
C ILE A 129 -2.34 4.30 11.01
N LEU A 130 -1.37 3.41 10.90
CA LEU A 130 -1.60 1.98 10.71
C LEU A 130 -2.09 1.26 11.96
N SER A 131 -1.82 1.84 13.13
CA SER A 131 -2.30 1.34 14.43
C SER A 131 -3.78 1.69 14.69
N LEU A 132 -4.34 2.63 13.92
CA LEU A 132 -5.75 2.96 14.01
C LEU A 132 -6.57 1.72 13.63
N LYS A 133 -7.45 1.32 14.55
CA LYS A 133 -8.36 0.22 14.29
C LYS A 133 -9.45 0.68 13.31
N PRO A 134 -9.94 -0.24 12.47
CA PRO A 134 -11.25 -0.13 11.86
C PRO A 134 -12.34 0.24 12.86
#